data_AF-A0A4R5J4Z2-F1
#
_entry.id   AF-A0A4R5J4Z2-F1
#
_cell.length_a   1.000
_cell.length_b   1.000
_cell.length_c   1.000
_cell.angle_alpha   90.00
_cell.angle_beta   90.00
_cell.angle_gamma   90.00
#
_symmetry.space_group_name_H-M   'P 1'
#
loop_
_entity.id
_entity.type
_entity.pdbx_description
1 polymer ?
#
loop_
_entity_poly.entity_id
_entity_poly.type
_entity_poly.pdbx_seq_one_letter_code
_entity_poly.pdbx_strand_id
1 'polypeptide(L)'
;MRAIGNFLWFILGGVVMGLAWWLAGLLCFISIVGIPWGKACFVIGGFTFFPFGKQAISRRELTGRDDVGTGALGLVGNVLWFVFAGVWLAIGHVMAAVANFVTIIGIPFAIQHLKLAGIALAPIGQTVVTNEVADAARRDGARAHVDGLRR
;
A
#
# COMPACT_ATOMS: atom_id res chain seq x y z
N MET A 1 15.66 11.27 8.32
CA MET A 1 14.29 11.72 8.72
C MET A 1 13.25 10.59 8.90
N ARG A 2 13.50 9.34 8.47
CA ARG A 2 12.51 8.23 8.57
C ARG A 2 12.03 7.95 10.00
N ALA A 3 12.95 7.89 10.96
CA ALA A 3 12.63 7.57 12.36
C ALA A 3 11.70 8.62 12.99
N ILE A 4 12.05 9.90 12.88
CA ILE A 4 11.25 11.01 13.43
C ILE A 4 9.85 11.05 12.80
N GLY A 5 9.76 10.96 11.47
CA GLY A 5 8.46 10.96 10.78
C GLY A 5 7.58 9.78 11.19
N ASN A 6 8.16 8.58 11.29
CA ASN A 6 7.46 7.39 11.75
C ASN A 6 7.01 7.50 13.21
N PHE A 7 7.85 8.04 14.09
CA PHE A 7 7.51 8.25 15.49
C PHE A 7 6.32 9.20 15.65
N LEU A 8 6.36 10.37 15.01
CA LEU A 8 5.27 11.33 15.04
C LEU A 8 3.99 10.75 14.45
N TRP A 9 4.09 10.11 13.29
CA TRP A 9 2.95 9.48 12.62
C TRP A 9 2.28 8.41 13.47
N PHE A 10 3.08 7.54 14.09
CA PHE A 10 2.57 6.45 14.91
C PHE A 10 1.71 6.97 16.05
N ILE A 11 2.17 8.03 16.74
CA ILE A 11 1.47 8.65 17.87
C ILE A 11 0.25 9.47 17.42
N LEU A 12 0.35 10.20 16.31
CA LEU A 12 -0.72 11.09 15.82
C LEU A 12 -1.93 10.34 15.24
N GLY A 13 -1.88 9.02 15.13
CA GLY A 13 -3.01 8.20 14.65
C GLY A 13 -2.61 7.00 13.80
N GLY A 14 -1.34 6.89 13.42
CA GLY A 14 -0.81 5.76 12.65
C GLY A 14 -1.06 4.41 13.33
N VAL A 15 -0.94 4.35 14.66
CA VAL A 15 -1.26 3.13 15.43
C VAL A 15 -2.73 2.75 15.33
N VAL A 16 -3.63 3.72 15.44
CA VAL A 16 -5.09 3.48 15.37
C VAL A 16 -5.47 3.01 13.98
N MET A 17 -5.00 3.68 12.93
CA MET A 17 -5.28 3.28 11.55
C MET A 17 -4.68 1.90 11.21
N GLY A 18 -3.45 1.61 11.64
CA GLY A 18 -2.81 0.32 11.40
C GLY A 18 -3.56 -0.84 12.08
N LEU A 19 -4.01 -0.64 13.33
CA LEU A 19 -4.83 -1.61 14.03
C LEU A 19 -6.21 -1.78 13.38
N ALA A 20 -6.83 -0.70 12.89
CA ALA A 20 -8.10 -0.77 12.16
C ALA A 20 -7.97 -1.63 10.89
N TRP A 21 -6.86 -1.50 10.15
CA TRP A 21 -6.57 -2.37 9.00
C TRP A 21 -6.39 -3.84 9.40
N TRP A 22 -5.69 -4.12 10.48
CA TRP A 22 -5.53 -5.51 10.96
C TRP A 22 -6.85 -6.10 11.46
N LEU A 23 -7.68 -5.32 12.14
CA LEU A 23 -9.03 -5.72 12.52
C LEU A 23 -9.88 -6.02 11.29
N ALA A 24 -9.85 -5.16 10.26
CA ALA A 24 -10.54 -5.40 9.00
C ALA A 24 -10.03 -6.69 8.31
N GLY A 25 -8.73 -6.96 8.37
CA GLY A 25 -8.12 -8.20 7.88
C GLY A 25 -8.63 -9.45 8.62
N LEU A 26 -8.76 -9.37 9.95
CA LEU A 26 -9.32 -10.44 10.76
C LEU A 26 -10.79 -10.69 10.41
N LEU A 27 -11.59 -9.63 10.28
CA LEU A 27 -13.00 -9.72 9.85
C LEU A 27 -13.15 -10.31 8.46
N CYS A 28 -12.23 -9.99 7.54
CA CYS A 28 -12.17 -10.58 6.20
C CYS A 28 -11.95 -12.10 6.27
N PHE A 29 -11.09 -12.58 7.17
CA PHE A 29 -10.89 -14.02 7.36
C PHE A 29 -12.10 -14.71 8.02
N ILE A 30 -12.75 -14.05 8.99
CA ILE A 30 -13.94 -14.59 9.65
C ILE A 30 -15.13 -14.70 8.70
N SER A 31 -15.32 -13.73 7.80
CA SER A 31 -16.48 -13.71 6.89
C SER A 31 -16.42 -14.75 5.78
N ILE A 32 -15.30 -15.45 5.60
CA ILE A 32 -14.99 -16.40 4.50
C ILE A 32 -14.97 -15.72 3.11
N VAL A 33 -16.01 -14.97 2.78
CA VAL A 33 -16.12 -14.18 1.54
C VAL A 33 -14.99 -13.14 1.45
N GLY A 34 -14.58 -12.55 2.58
CA GLY A 34 -13.51 -11.55 2.62
C GLY A 34 -12.08 -12.09 2.50
N ILE A 35 -11.88 -13.41 2.54
CA ILE A 35 -10.55 -14.06 2.54
C ILE A 35 -9.60 -13.51 1.45
N PRO A 36 -10.04 -13.25 0.19
CA PRO A 36 -9.15 -12.73 -0.85
C PRO A 36 -8.42 -11.42 -0.47
N TRP A 37 -9.01 -10.59 0.38
CA TRP A 37 -8.46 -9.29 0.80
C TRP A 37 -7.77 -9.32 2.16
N GLY A 38 -8.01 -10.35 2.98
CA GLY A 38 -7.50 -10.43 4.35
C GLY A 38 -5.99 -10.18 4.43
N LYS A 39 -5.19 -10.89 3.62
CA LYS A 39 -3.73 -10.69 3.55
C LYS A 39 -3.36 -9.24 3.19
N ALA A 40 -4.09 -8.63 2.26
CA ALA A 40 -3.79 -7.29 1.80
C ALA A 40 -4.04 -6.25 2.90
N CYS A 41 -5.08 -6.43 3.72
CA CYS A 41 -5.32 -5.60 4.90
C CYS A 41 -4.16 -5.65 5.90
N PHE A 42 -3.56 -6.83 6.14
CA PHE A 42 -2.38 -6.93 7.01
C PHE A 42 -1.14 -6.22 6.43
N VAL A 43 -0.93 -6.32 5.12
CA VAL A 43 0.15 -5.60 4.42
C VAL A 43 -0.03 -4.08 4.56
N ILE A 44 -1.24 -3.57 4.32
CA ILE A 44 -1.53 -2.14 4.44
C ILE A 44 -1.45 -1.68 5.88
N GLY A 45 -1.95 -2.46 6.85
CA GLY A 45 -1.81 -2.15 8.27
C GLY A 45 -0.35 -2.04 8.71
N GLY A 46 0.50 -2.99 8.29
CA GLY A 46 1.94 -2.95 8.51
C GLY A 46 2.63 -1.72 7.90
N PHE A 47 2.17 -1.29 6.73
CA PHE A 47 2.63 -0.06 6.09
C PHE A 47 2.15 1.19 6.83
N THR A 48 0.91 1.18 7.30
CA THR A 48 0.26 2.28 8.00
C THR A 48 0.92 2.55 9.34
N PHE A 49 1.48 1.55 10.03
CA PHE A 49 2.23 1.81 11.27
C PHE A 49 3.48 2.68 11.02
N PHE A 50 4.23 2.40 9.95
CA PHE A 50 5.52 3.02 9.68
C PHE A 50 5.72 3.30 8.18
N PRO A 51 5.04 4.32 7.62
CA PRO A 51 5.01 4.57 6.18
C PRO A 51 6.28 5.26 5.65
N PHE A 52 7.02 5.97 6.48
CA PHE A 52 8.19 6.72 6.03
C PHE A 52 9.34 5.79 5.65
N GLY A 53 9.90 6.02 4.46
CA GLY A 53 10.97 5.20 3.90
C GLY A 53 10.52 3.91 3.23
N LYS A 54 9.21 3.72 3.10
CA LYS A 54 8.61 2.57 2.42
C LYS A 54 7.74 3.00 1.25
N GLN A 55 7.58 2.07 0.32
CA GLN A 55 6.71 2.18 -0.85
C GLN A 55 5.94 0.88 -1.06
N ALA A 56 4.71 1.05 -1.54
CA ALA A 56 3.91 -0.04 -2.09
C ALA A 56 4.37 -0.30 -3.52
N ILE A 57 4.70 -1.55 -3.83
CA ILE A 57 5.00 -2.00 -5.19
C ILE A 57 4.26 -3.31 -5.46
N SER A 58 4.06 -3.63 -6.74
CA SER A 58 3.49 -4.91 -7.10
C SER A 58 4.48 -6.04 -6.77
N ARG A 59 3.98 -7.20 -6.33
CA ARG A 59 4.82 -8.39 -6.13
C ARG A 59 5.47 -8.86 -7.42
N ARG A 60 4.81 -8.61 -8.57
CA ARG A 60 5.35 -8.85 -9.91
C ARG A 60 6.59 -8.00 -10.17
N GLU A 61 6.54 -6.71 -9.85
CA GLU A 61 7.69 -5.80 -9.96
C GLU A 61 8.84 -6.22 -9.04
N LEU A 62 8.54 -6.68 -7.82
CA LEU A 62 9.56 -7.11 -6.87
C LEU A 62 10.24 -8.44 -7.26
N THR A 63 9.47 -9.42 -7.72
CA THR A 63 9.93 -10.81 -7.90
C THR A 63 10.19 -11.19 -9.35
N GLY A 64 9.74 -10.36 -10.31
CA GLY A 64 9.76 -10.66 -11.74
C GLY A 64 8.80 -11.79 -12.15
N ARG A 65 7.93 -12.27 -11.26
CA ARG A 65 7.02 -13.40 -11.50
C ARG A 65 5.59 -13.02 -11.19
N ASP A 66 4.65 -13.59 -11.95
CA ASP A 66 3.23 -13.47 -11.64
C ASP A 66 2.82 -14.46 -10.54
N ASP A 67 1.90 -14.03 -9.69
CA ASP A 67 1.20 -14.85 -8.70
C ASP A 67 -0.33 -14.67 -8.84
N VAL A 68 -1.09 -15.49 -8.11
CA VAL A 68 -2.56 -15.49 -8.13
C VAL A 68 -3.15 -14.08 -7.93
N GLY A 69 -2.51 -13.28 -7.07
CA GLY A 69 -2.93 -11.91 -6.76
C GLY A 69 -2.40 -10.84 -7.73
N THR A 70 -1.41 -11.12 -8.58
CA THR A 70 -0.95 -10.17 -9.62
C THR A 70 -1.56 -10.46 -11.00
N GLY A 71 -2.18 -11.62 -11.18
CA GLY A 71 -2.89 -12.01 -12.40
C GLY A 71 -4.38 -11.62 -12.45
N ALA A 72 -5.14 -12.30 -13.31
CA ALA A 72 -6.56 -12.00 -13.57
C ALA A 72 -7.46 -12.12 -12.34
N LEU A 73 -7.22 -13.10 -11.46
CA LEU A 73 -7.98 -13.26 -10.22
C LEU A 73 -7.76 -12.09 -9.26
N GLY A 74 -6.52 -11.59 -9.18
CA GLY A 74 -6.20 -10.38 -8.42
C GLY A 74 -6.90 -9.13 -8.98
N LEU A 75 -6.98 -8.99 -10.30
CA LEU A 75 -7.73 -7.92 -10.95
C LEU A 75 -9.21 -7.96 -10.56
N VAL A 76 -9.87 -9.12 -10.68
CA VAL A 76 -11.29 -9.27 -10.31
C VAL A 76 -11.52 -8.90 -8.85
N GLY A 77 -10.66 -9.39 -7.94
CA GLY A 77 -10.75 -9.03 -6.53
C GLY A 77 -10.51 -7.54 -6.27
N ASN A 78 -9.60 -6.90 -7.00
CA ASN A 78 -9.38 -5.45 -6.89
C ASN A 78 -10.56 -4.63 -7.42
N VAL A 79 -11.24 -5.07 -8.49
CA VAL A 79 -12.44 -4.39 -9.01
C VAL A 79 -13.58 -4.44 -7.98
N LEU A 80 -13.85 -5.62 -7.41
CA LEU A 80 -14.86 -5.75 -6.36
C LEU A 80 -14.52 -4.87 -5.15
N TRP A 81 -13.26 -4.93 -4.69
CA TRP A 81 -12.81 -4.08 -3.59
C TRP A 81 -12.95 -2.61 -3.88
N PHE A 82 -12.51 -2.14 -5.04
CA PHE A 82 -12.55 -0.74 -5.42
C PHE A 82 -13.96 -0.15 -5.24
N VAL A 83 -14.99 -0.88 -5.69
CA VAL A 83 -16.39 -0.46 -5.61
C VAL A 83 -16.91 -0.47 -4.16
N PHE A 84 -16.66 -1.56 -3.42
CA PHE A 84 -17.26 -1.74 -2.09
C PHE A 84 -16.48 -1.08 -0.94
N ALA A 85 -15.17 -0.89 -1.07
CA ALA A 85 -14.30 -0.41 0.01
C ALA A 85 -13.21 0.57 -0.45
N GLY A 86 -12.51 0.26 -1.53
CA GLY A 86 -11.28 0.96 -1.94
C GLY A 86 -11.49 2.45 -2.22
N VAL A 87 -12.53 2.82 -2.97
CA VAL A 87 -12.81 4.24 -3.29
C VAL A 87 -13.12 5.05 -2.03
N TRP A 88 -13.88 4.49 -1.10
CA TRP A 88 -14.27 5.14 0.14
C TRP A 88 -13.07 5.39 1.06
N LEU A 89 -12.19 4.39 1.18
CA LEU A 89 -10.95 4.49 1.93
C LEU A 89 -9.99 5.51 1.30
N ALA A 90 -9.86 5.50 -0.03
CA ALA A 90 -9.03 6.45 -0.75
C ALA A 90 -9.53 7.89 -0.57
N ILE A 91 -10.84 8.13 -0.63
CA ILE A 91 -11.43 9.45 -0.35
C ILE A 91 -11.08 9.90 1.07
N GLY A 92 -11.25 9.04 2.08
CA GLY A 92 -10.89 9.38 3.46
C GLY A 92 -9.41 9.79 3.61
N HIS A 93 -8.51 9.05 2.96
CA HIS A 93 -7.09 9.40 2.94
C HIS A 93 -6.79 10.68 2.17
N VAL A 94 -7.44 10.92 1.02
CA VAL A 94 -7.27 12.17 0.27
C VAL A 94 -7.75 13.37 1.09
N MET A 95 -8.89 13.27 1.78
CA MET A 95 -9.38 14.33 2.66
C MET A 95 -8.40 14.60 3.80
N ALA A 96 -7.86 13.55 4.44
CA ALA A 96 -6.83 13.70 5.46
C ALA A 96 -5.53 14.31 4.90
N ALA A 97 -5.15 13.99 3.66
CA ALA A 97 -4.01 14.61 3.00
C ALA A 97 -4.23 16.10 2.75
N VAL A 98 -5.40 16.49 2.23
CA VAL A 98 -5.78 17.89 2.02
C VAL A 98 -5.74 18.68 3.33
N ALA A 99 -6.29 18.11 4.41
CA ALA A 99 -6.24 18.75 5.73
C ALA A 99 -4.79 18.97 6.22
N ASN A 100 -3.91 17.98 6.02
CA ASN A 100 -2.50 18.09 6.40
C ASN A 100 -1.71 19.08 5.53
N PHE A 101 -2.08 19.25 4.25
CA PHE A 101 -1.41 20.21 3.35
C PHE A 101 -1.59 21.67 3.76
N VAL A 102 -2.53 21.99 4.65
CA VAL A 102 -2.75 23.36 5.17
C VAL A 102 -1.52 23.90 5.91
N THR A 103 -0.65 23.02 6.43
CA THR A 103 0.55 23.42 7.18
C THR A 103 1.82 22.86 6.57
N ILE A 104 2.92 23.62 6.63
CA ILE A 104 4.24 23.17 6.17
C ILE A 104 4.67 21.88 6.91
N ILE A 105 4.38 21.79 8.21
CA ILE A 105 4.70 20.63 9.04
C ILE A 105 3.87 19.40 8.66
N GLY A 106 2.64 19.59 8.16
CA GLY A 106 1.73 18.52 7.75
C GLY A 106 2.04 17.93 6.36
N ILE A 107 2.75 18.64 5.48
CA ILE A 107 3.11 18.18 4.13
C ILE A 107 3.70 16.75 4.11
N PRO A 108 4.67 16.37 4.97
CA PRO A 108 5.21 15.02 5.00
C PRO A 108 4.17 13.93 5.33
N PHE A 109 3.18 14.26 6.17
CA PHE A 109 2.07 13.37 6.58
C PHE A 109 1.03 13.26 5.47
N ALA A 110 0.72 14.38 4.81
CA ALA A 110 -0.17 14.40 3.65
C ALA A 110 0.31 13.43 2.55
N ILE A 111 1.62 13.41 2.28
CA ILE A 111 2.23 12.48 1.32
C ILE A 111 2.02 11.01 1.74
N GLN A 112 2.09 10.69 3.04
CA GLN A 112 1.86 9.31 3.48
C GLN A 112 0.38 8.91 3.33
N HIS A 113 -0.55 9.82 3.61
CA HIS A 113 -1.96 9.60 3.32
C HIS A 113 -2.21 9.35 1.83
N LEU A 114 -1.57 10.08 0.92
CA LEU A 114 -1.70 9.83 -0.51
C LEU A 114 -1.14 8.45 -0.92
N LYS A 115 -0.03 8.00 -0.33
CA LYS A 115 0.48 6.63 -0.55
C LYS A 115 -0.52 5.58 -0.08
N LEU A 116 -1.12 5.77 1.10
CA LEU A 116 -2.13 4.88 1.65
C LEU A 116 -3.40 4.88 0.79
N ALA A 117 -3.81 6.04 0.27
CA ALA A 117 -4.91 6.14 -0.68
C ALA A 117 -4.62 5.30 -1.94
N GLY A 118 -3.42 5.42 -2.52
CA GLY A 118 -3.03 4.68 -3.71
C GLY A 118 -3.10 3.15 -3.52
N ILE A 119 -2.49 2.61 -2.46
CA ILE A 119 -2.54 1.16 -2.19
C ILE A 119 -3.95 0.68 -1.78
N ALA A 120 -4.76 1.52 -1.14
CA ALA A 120 -6.11 1.17 -0.73
C ALA A 120 -7.08 0.97 -1.90
N LEU A 121 -6.81 1.57 -3.07
CA LEU A 121 -7.66 1.39 -4.27
C LEU A 121 -7.60 -0.03 -4.84
N ALA A 122 -6.41 -0.62 -4.89
CA ALA A 122 -6.17 -1.93 -5.49
C ALA A 122 -5.13 -2.72 -4.66
N PRO A 123 -5.54 -3.29 -3.51
CA PRO A 123 -4.61 -3.80 -2.52
C PRO A 123 -4.07 -5.21 -2.85
N ILE A 124 -4.79 -6.00 -3.67
CA ILE A 124 -4.36 -7.35 -4.04
C ILE A 124 -3.14 -7.27 -4.97
N GLY A 125 -2.17 -8.14 -4.72
CA GLY A 125 -0.93 -8.23 -5.51
C GLY A 125 0.13 -7.22 -5.10
N GLN A 126 -0.17 -6.34 -4.13
CA GLN A 126 0.79 -5.37 -3.61
C GLN A 126 1.58 -5.96 -2.42
N THR A 127 2.77 -5.41 -2.22
CA THR A 127 3.60 -5.60 -1.04
C THR A 127 4.28 -4.28 -0.69
N VAL A 128 4.80 -4.18 0.53
CA VAL A 128 5.46 -2.96 1.00
C VAL A 128 6.90 -3.27 1.35
N VAL A 129 7.81 -2.55 0.70
CA VAL A 129 9.25 -2.68 0.86
C VAL A 129 9.87 -1.32 1.17
N THR A 130 11.16 -1.31 1.54
CA THR A 130 11.89 -0.04 1.67
C THR A 130 12.08 0.61 0.30
N ASN A 131 12.28 1.93 0.28
CA ASN A 131 12.55 2.65 -0.97
C ASN A 131 13.75 2.06 -1.71
N GLU A 132 14.80 1.66 -1.00
CA GLU A 132 16.02 1.10 -1.59
C GLU A 132 15.73 -0.20 -2.35
N VAL A 133 14.87 -1.06 -1.79
CA VAL A 133 14.48 -2.33 -2.41
C VAL A 133 13.58 -2.08 -3.62
N ALA A 134 12.64 -1.12 -3.52
CA ALA A 134 11.80 -0.74 -4.65
C ALA A 134 12.64 -0.18 -5.83
N ASP A 135 13.60 0.69 -5.53
CA ASP A 135 14.50 1.26 -6.54
C ASP A 135 15.39 0.21 -7.19
N ALA A 136 15.90 -0.76 -6.40
CA ALA A 136 16.65 -1.89 -6.91
C ALA A 136 15.81 -2.77 -7.85
N ALA A 137 14.59 -3.14 -7.44
CA ALA A 137 13.68 -3.94 -8.26
C ALA A 137 13.37 -3.27 -9.61
N ARG A 138 13.12 -1.95 -9.61
CA ARG A 138 12.88 -1.18 -10.85
C ARG A 138 14.12 -1.15 -11.76
N ARG A 139 15.31 -0.97 -11.18
CA ARG A 139 16.56 -0.97 -11.96
C ARG A 139 16.82 -2.32 -12.59
N ASP A 140 16.60 -3.41 -11.87
CA ASP A 140 16.80 -4.76 -12.38
C ASP A 140 15.79 -5.09 -13.49
N GLY A 141 14.52 -4.71 -13.31
CA GLY A 141 13.49 -4.82 -14.36
C GLY A 141 13.84 -4.01 -15.62
N ALA A 142 14.33 -2.78 -15.47
CA ALA A 142 14.77 -1.96 -16.59
C ALA A 142 15.99 -2.57 -17.33
N ARG A 143 16.96 -3.11 -16.59
CA ARG A 143 18.12 -3.81 -17.16
C ARG A 143 17.68 -5.03 -17.98
N ALA A 144 16.83 -5.88 -17.41
CA ALA A 144 16.33 -7.06 -18.10
C ALA A 144 15.57 -6.71 -19.39
N HIS A 145 14.81 -5.61 -19.39
CA HIS A 145 14.13 -5.11 -20.58
C HIS A 145 15.11 -4.67 -21.67
N VAL A 146 16.13 -3.88 -21.30
CA VAL A 146 17.16 -3.42 -22.26
C VAL A 146 17.95 -4.59 -22.83
N ASP A 147 18.32 -5.56 -22.02
CA ASP A 147 19.05 -6.75 -22.48
C ASP A 147 18.19 -7.63 -23.41
N GLY A 148 16.87 -7.62 -23.23
CA GLY A 148 15.93 -8.26 -24.14
C GLY A 148 15.86 -7.60 -25.52
N LEU A 149 16.03 -6.28 -25.61
CA LEU A 149 16.03 -5.54 -26.89
C LEU A 149 17.34 -5.69 -27.67
N ARG A 150 18.42 -6.14 -27.01
CA ARG A 150 19.74 -6.34 -27.62
C ARG A 150 19.90 -7.72 -28.28
N ARG A 151 18.94 -8.62 -28.09
CA ARG A 151 18.92 -9.96 -28.69
C ARG A 151 18.12 -9.95 -29.98
#